data_AF-A0A815KW48-F1
#
_entry.id   AF-A0A815KW48-F1
#
_cell.length_a   1.000
_cell.length_b   1.000
_cell.length_c   1.000
_cell.angle_alpha   90.00
_cell.angle_beta   90.00
_cell.angle_gamma   90.00
#
_symmetry.space_group_name_H-M   'P 1'
#
loop_
_entity.id
_entity.type
_entity.pdbx_description
1 polymer ?
#
loop_
_entity_poly.entity_id
_entity_poly.type
_entity_poly.pdbx_seq_one_letter_code
_entity_poly.pdbx_strand_id
1 'polypeptide(L)'
;MAGKETNMYGLRPDQLYELQTAFHQIDTDHNGYISGDEMRTCLYRNNIGYSDADVQRVLAQMDFNRDGRVSYDEYMGFMSKIYRGEIR
;
A
#
# COMPACT_ATOMS: atom_id res chain seq x y z
N MET A 1 -28.52 4.75 -12.48
CA MET A 1 -27.28 4.00 -12.20
C MET A 1 -26.24 5.03 -11.80
N ALA A 2 -25.87 5.12 -10.52
CA ALA A 2 -24.86 6.08 -10.08
C ALA A 2 -23.52 5.62 -10.64
N GLY A 3 -22.98 6.34 -11.64
CA GLY A 3 -21.59 6.18 -12.02
C GLY A 3 -20.77 6.51 -10.79
N LYS A 4 -20.14 5.49 -10.18
CA LYS A 4 -19.37 5.71 -8.97
C LYS A 4 -18.19 6.59 -9.36
N GLU A 5 -18.22 7.85 -8.95
CA GLU A 5 -17.11 8.78 -9.14
C GLU A 5 -15.86 8.15 -8.54
N THR A 6 -14.82 8.04 -9.37
CA THR A 6 -13.53 7.51 -8.95
C THR A 6 -12.56 8.66 -8.79
N ASN A 7 -11.61 8.53 -7.86
CA ASN A 7 -10.57 9.54 -7.65
C ASN A 7 -9.48 9.45 -8.74
N MET A 8 -8.40 10.23 -8.58
CA MET A 8 -7.23 10.20 -9.48
C MET A 8 -6.53 8.83 -9.58
N TYR A 9 -6.79 7.93 -8.63
CA TYR A 9 -6.30 6.55 -8.61
C TYR A 9 -7.31 5.56 -9.22
N GLY A 10 -8.43 6.02 -9.79
CA GLY A 10 -9.47 5.14 -10.32
C GLY A 10 -10.16 4.29 -9.24
N LEU A 11 -10.04 4.70 -7.97
CA LEU A 11 -10.61 4.00 -6.82
C LEU A 11 -11.94 4.62 -6.43
N ARG A 12 -12.86 3.77 -5.96
CA ARG A 12 -14.08 4.23 -5.31
C ARG A 12 -13.78 4.83 -3.93
N PRO A 13 -14.67 5.66 -3.37
CA PRO A 13 -14.46 6.25 -2.05
C PRO A 13 -14.20 5.23 -0.93
N ASP A 14 -14.90 4.08 -0.95
CA ASP A 14 -14.68 2.97 -0.02
C ASP A 14 -13.25 2.41 -0.10
N GLN A 15 -12.79 2.13 -1.31
CA GLN A 15 -11.46 1.57 -1.54
C GLN A 15 -10.34 2.56 -1.21
N LEU A 16 -10.55 3.84 -1.54
CA LEU A 16 -9.63 4.91 -1.19
C LEU A 16 -9.46 5.00 0.32
N TYR A 17 -10.57 5.02 1.06
CA TYR A 17 -10.56 5.12 2.51
C TYR A 17 -9.86 3.92 3.17
N GLU A 18 -10.13 2.70 2.68
CA GLU A 18 -9.46 1.49 3.14
C GLU A 18 -7.94 1.56 2.95
N LEU A 19 -7.47 1.97 1.77
CA LEU A 19 -6.04 2.08 1.49
C LEU A 19 -5.35 3.19 2.29
N GLN A 20 -6.00 4.35 2.44
CA GLN A 20 -5.49 5.43 3.29
C GLN A 20 -5.38 5.00 4.75
N THR A 21 -6.41 4.32 5.25
CA THR A 21 -6.41 3.81 6.63
C THR A 21 -5.31 2.77 6.82
N ALA A 22 -5.15 1.85 5.87
CA ALA A 22 -4.09 0.86 5.91
C ALA A 22 -2.68 1.50 5.90
N PHE A 23 -2.46 2.52 5.05
CA PHE A 23 -1.20 3.27 5.04
C PHE A 23 -0.89 3.85 6.42
N HIS A 24 -1.84 4.56 7.04
CA HIS A 24 -1.65 5.17 8.36
C HIS A 24 -1.51 4.16 9.50
N GLN A 25 -1.99 2.93 9.33
CA GLN A 25 -1.77 1.86 10.29
C GLN A 25 -0.37 1.24 10.18
N ILE A 26 0.22 1.28 8.98
CA ILE A 26 1.57 0.79 8.72
C ILE A 26 2.61 1.86 9.13
N ASP A 27 2.42 3.10 8.70
CA ASP A 27 3.26 4.27 9.02
C ASP A 27 3.06 4.67 10.49
N THR A 28 3.79 4.02 11.38
CA THR A 28 3.63 4.14 12.85
C THR A 28 4.31 5.37 13.43
N ASP A 29 5.34 5.87 12.77
CA ASP A 29 6.02 7.11 13.17
C ASP A 29 5.41 8.36 12.50
N HIS A 30 4.47 8.18 11.57
CA HIS A 30 3.76 9.21 10.84
C HIS A 30 4.67 10.14 10.03
N ASN A 31 5.77 9.59 9.51
CA ASN A 31 6.73 10.33 8.71
C ASN A 31 6.29 10.50 7.24
N GLY A 32 5.19 9.86 6.82
CA GLY A 32 4.66 9.89 5.46
C GLY A 32 5.27 8.84 4.52
N TYR A 33 6.06 7.92 5.05
CA TYR A 33 6.71 6.82 4.36
C TYR A 33 6.52 5.53 5.16
N ILE A 34 6.42 4.41 4.46
CA ILE A 34 6.48 3.09 5.06
C ILE A 34 7.89 2.57 4.94
N SER A 35 8.57 2.41 6.07
CA SER A 35 9.85 1.71 6.12
C SER A 35 9.66 0.18 6.03
N GLY A 36 10.74 -0.54 5.68
CA GLY A 36 10.71 -2.00 5.64
C GLY A 36 10.37 -2.64 7.00
N ASP A 37 10.77 -2.00 8.11
CA ASP A 37 10.50 -2.50 9.46
C ASP A 37 9.05 -2.28 9.90
N GLU A 38 8.45 -1.16 9.49
CA GLU A 38 7.04 -0.86 9.72
C GLU A 38 6.13 -1.80 8.94
N MET A 39 6.45 -2.04 7.67
CA MET A 39 5.73 -3.01 6.84
C MET A 39 5.80 -4.41 7.45
N ARG A 40 7.01 -4.86 7.83
CA ARG A 40 7.20 -6.15 8.50
C ARG A 40 6.33 -6.23 9.75
N THR A 41 6.40 -5.23 10.62
CA THR A 41 5.64 -5.18 11.87
C THR A 41 4.13 -5.27 11.62
N CYS A 42 3.62 -4.53 10.63
CA CYS A 42 2.19 -4.54 10.31
C CYS A 42 1.73 -5.91 9.78
N LEU A 43 2.50 -6.55 8.90
CA LEU A 43 2.15 -7.86 8.33
C LEU A 43 2.18 -8.97 9.39
N TYR A 44 3.18 -8.96 10.28
CA TYR A 44 3.23 -9.87 11.44
C TYR A 44 2.02 -9.67 12.37
N ARG A 45 1.64 -8.41 12.66
CA ARG A 45 0.50 -8.09 13.53
C ARG A 45 -0.84 -8.50 12.96
N ASN A 46 -1.02 -8.38 11.65
CA ASN A 46 -2.25 -8.78 10.97
C ASN A 46 -2.32 -10.29 10.67
N ASN A 47 -1.33 -11.07 11.12
CA ASN A 47 -1.22 -12.52 10.91
C ASN A 47 -1.38 -12.92 9.43
N ILE A 48 -0.96 -12.02 8.54
CA ILE A 48 -0.99 -12.28 7.10
C ILE A 48 0.25 -13.10 6.81
N GLY A 49 0.06 -14.35 6.41
CA GLY A 49 1.10 -15.39 6.28
C GLY A 49 2.12 -15.16 5.16
N TYR A 50 2.63 -13.94 5.02
CA TYR A 50 3.73 -13.61 4.12
C TYR A 50 5.06 -13.93 4.80
N SER A 51 5.96 -14.57 4.05
CA SER A 51 7.34 -14.74 4.48
C SER A 51 8.10 -13.40 4.38
N ASP A 52 9.16 -13.21 5.17
CA ASP A 52 10.05 -12.03 5.04
C ASP A 52 10.51 -11.80 3.59
N ALA A 53 10.69 -12.88 2.82
CA ALA A 53 11.07 -12.81 1.40
C ALA A 53 9.95 -12.24 0.52
N ASP A 54 8.69 -12.56 0.82
CA ASP A 54 7.54 -12.02 0.08
C ASP A 54 7.32 -10.55 0.42
N VAL A 55 7.52 -10.17 1.69
CA VAL A 55 7.48 -8.76 2.11
C VAL A 55 8.53 -7.94 1.38
N GLN A 56 9.77 -8.43 1.33
CA GLN A 56 10.86 -7.76 0.60
C GLN A 56 10.58 -7.67 -0.90
N ARG A 57 9.97 -8.70 -1.50
CA ARG A 57 9.56 -8.65 -2.91
C ARG A 57 8.45 -7.63 -3.17
N VAL A 58 7.48 -7.51 -2.28
CA VAL A 58 6.39 -6.54 -2.42
C VAL A 58 6.91 -5.12 -2.22
N LEU A 59 7.75 -4.90 -1.20
CA LEU A 59 8.41 -3.61 -0.98
C LEU A 59 9.25 -3.20 -2.19
N ALA A 60 10.09 -4.09 -2.72
CA ALA A 60 10.91 -3.80 -3.89
C ALA A 60 10.10 -3.53 -5.17
N GLN A 61 8.84 -3.99 -5.24
CA GLN A 61 7.93 -3.67 -6.34
C GLN A 61 7.20 -2.34 -6.16
N MET A 62 7.01 -1.90 -4.91
CA MET A 62 6.38 -0.62 -4.57
C MET A 62 7.39 0.53 -4.55
N ASP A 63 8.62 0.29 -4.12
CA ASP A 63 9.73 1.26 -4.05
C ASP A 63 10.28 1.55 -5.46
N PHE A 64 9.57 2.41 -6.20
CA PHE A 64 9.90 2.76 -7.58
C PHE A 64 11.15 3.64 -7.66
N ASN A 65 11.33 4.53 -6.69
CA ASN A 65 12.47 5.45 -6.64
C ASN A 65 13.74 4.80 -6.03
N ARG A 66 13.60 3.62 -5.40
CA ARG A 66 14.66 2.82 -4.78
C ARG A 66 15.35 3.54 -3.61
N ASP A 67 14.60 4.31 -2.83
CA ASP A 67 15.10 5.00 -1.65
C ASP A 67 14.99 4.14 -0.36
N GLY A 68 14.51 2.91 -0.47
CA GLY A 68 14.44 1.93 0.61
C GLY A 68 13.21 2.07 1.50
N ARG A 69 12.27 2.94 1.11
CA ARG A 69 10.99 3.17 1.79
C ARG A 69 9.90 3.36 0.74
N VAL A 70 8.65 3.25 1.14
CA VAL A 70 7.51 3.42 0.23
C VAL A 70 6.79 4.70 0.61
N SER A 71 6.82 5.70 -0.26
CA SER A 71 6.04 6.92 -0.07
C SER A 71 4.54 6.67 -0.23
N TYR A 72 3.72 7.58 0.29
CA TYR A 72 2.27 7.52 0.13
C TYR A 72 1.83 7.39 -1.34
N ASP A 73 2.44 8.15 -2.26
CA ASP A 73 2.08 8.11 -3.68
C ASP A 73 2.48 6.79 -4.35
N GLU A 74 3.63 6.21 -3.97
CA GLU A 74 4.08 4.90 -4.44
C GLU A 74 3.14 3.78 -3.96
N TYR A 75 2.75 3.84 -2.68
CA TYR A 75 1.78 2.92 -2.09
C TYR A 75 0.42 2.99 -2.80
N MET A 76 -0.15 4.20 -2.91
CA MET A 76 -1.45 4.41 -3.56
C MET A 76 -1.41 4.05 -5.05
N GLY A 77 -0.33 4.41 -5.73
CA GLY A 77 -0.09 4.06 -7.12
C GLY A 77 -0.07 2.56 -7.35
N PHE A 78 0.68 1.82 -6.54
CA PHE A 78 0.76 0.36 -6.65
C PHE A 78 -0.55 -0.33 -6.26
N MET A 79 -1.12 -0.01 -5.11
CA MET A 79 -2.35 -0.64 -4.61
C MET A 79 -3.55 -0.36 -5.53
N SER A 80 -3.63 0.84 -6.11
CA SER A 80 -4.69 1.14 -7.07
C SER A 80 -4.66 0.23 -8.30
N LYS A 81 -3.47 -0.09 -8.81
CA LYS A 81 -3.31 -1.05 -9.91
C LYS A 81 -3.76 -2.45 -9.53
N ILE A 82 -3.48 -2.91 -8.31
CA ILE A 82 -3.99 -4.19 -7.80
C ILE A 82 -5.52 -4.19 -7.74
N TYR A 83 -6.11 -3.15 -7.16
CA TYR A 83 -7.58 -3.03 -7.04
C TYR A 83 -8.29 -2.93 -8.40
N ARG A 84 -7.60 -2.45 -9.44
CA ARG A 84 -8.08 -2.43 -10.83
C ARG A 84 -7.77 -3.72 -11.60
N GLY A 85 -7.04 -4.66 -11.01
CA GLY A 85 -6.67 -5.95 -11.63
C GLY A 85 -5.58 -5.85 -12.69
N GLU A 86 -4.80 -4.77 -12.68
CA GLU A 86 -3.69 -4.54 -13.62
C GLU A 86 -2.42 -5.30 -13.22
N ILE A 87 -2.30 -5.68 -11.95
CA ILE A 87 -1.20 -6.47 -11.38
C ILE A 87 -1.81 -7.77 -10.83
N ARG A 88 -1.24 -8.91 -11.22
CA ARG A 88 -1.67 -10.26 -10.83
C ARG A 88 -0.58 -10.98 -10.05
#